data_AF-A0A545SQU6-F1
#
_entry.id   AF-A0A545SQU6-F1
#
_cell.length_a   1.000
_cell.length_b   1.000
_cell.length_c   1.000
_cell.angle_alpha   90.00
_cell.angle_beta   90.00
_cell.angle_gamma   90.00
#
_symmetry.space_group_name_H-M   'P 1'
#
loop_
_entity.id
_entity.type
_entity.pdbx_description
1 polymer ?
#
loop_
_entity_poly.entity_id
_entity_poly.type
_entity_poly.pdbx_seq_one_letter_code
_entity_poly.pdbx_strand_id
1 'polypeptide(L)'
;MDVYSEIIVAVVAAIAGVGGTLLTARYRENISTKKEQLQYFYAPMEILVRMNAKSYERYGKQNVSEHDRHYIEKYIWYPNHIKTKELIMSQSHHLTEMPEEILDLLEHINVWLSEYELIHVKGEKKGAVFAGPKGFPYPTGSDAFIYNTAARLRKELNRG
;
A
#
# COMPACT_ATOMS: atom_id res chain seq x y z
N MET A 1 -33.00 -51.97 11.08
CA MET A 1 -32.11 -50.99 10.45
C MET A 1 -30.83 -51.72 10.11
N ASP A 2 -30.40 -51.65 8.86
CA ASP A 2 -29.26 -52.38 8.35
C ASP A 2 -27.95 -51.73 8.84
N VAL A 3 -27.02 -52.52 9.36
CA VAL A 3 -25.71 -52.07 9.88
C VAL A 3 -24.94 -51.23 8.84
N TYR A 4 -25.16 -51.52 7.55
CA TYR A 4 -24.59 -50.76 6.44
C TYR A 4 -25.13 -49.32 6.32
N SER A 5 -26.38 -49.07 6.72
CA SER A 5 -26.97 -47.74 6.67
C SER A 5 -26.40 -46.80 7.75
N GLU A 6 -26.10 -47.33 8.93
CA GLU A 6 -25.51 -46.55 10.04
C GLU A 6 -24.06 -46.16 9.75
N ILE A 7 -23.29 -47.06 9.12
CA ILE A 7 -21.89 -46.79 8.73
C ILE A 7 -21.84 -45.70 7.65
N ILE A 8 -22.73 -45.71 6.66
CA ILE A 8 -22.77 -44.69 5.60
C ILE A 8 -23.12 -43.31 6.18
N VAL A 9 -24.10 -43.23 7.08
CA VAL A 9 -24.49 -41.97 7.74
C VAL A 9 -23.34 -41.41 8.58
N ALA A 10 -22.62 -42.26 9.32
CA ALA A 10 -21.48 -41.83 10.13
C ALA A 10 -20.31 -41.30 9.26
N VAL A 11 -20.02 -41.93 8.12
CA VAL A 11 -18.98 -41.48 7.19
C VAL A 11 -19.36 -40.15 6.53
N VAL A 12 -20.62 -39.98 6.11
CA VAL A 12 -21.09 -38.72 5.53
C VAL A 12 -21.05 -37.59 6.56
N ALA A 13 -21.47 -37.85 7.81
CA ALA A 13 -21.40 -36.87 8.89
C ALA A 13 -19.95 -36.47 9.24
N ALA A 14 -19.02 -37.43 9.24
CA ALA A 14 -17.61 -37.17 9.46
C ALA A 14 -16.99 -36.33 8.32
N ILE A 15 -17.29 -36.64 7.06
CA ILE A 15 -16.84 -35.86 5.90
C ILE A 15 -17.42 -34.44 5.93
N ALA A 16 -18.71 -34.29 6.26
CA ALA A 16 -19.36 -32.99 6.40
C ALA A 16 -18.78 -32.17 7.57
N GLY A 17 -18.49 -32.81 8.70
CA GLY A 17 -17.87 -32.17 9.86
C GLY A 17 -16.43 -31.72 9.61
N VAL A 18 -15.61 -32.57 8.97
CA VAL A 18 -14.23 -32.23 8.59
C VAL A 18 -14.22 -31.16 7.48
N GLY A 19 -15.09 -31.28 6.48
CA GLY A 19 -15.25 -30.27 5.43
C GLY A 19 -15.67 -28.92 6.00
N GLY A 20 -16.64 -28.91 6.93
CA GLY A 20 -17.10 -27.70 7.61
C GLY A 20 -15.99 -27.02 8.43
N THR A 21 -15.23 -27.78 9.22
CA THR A 21 -14.12 -27.22 10.03
C THR A 21 -13.01 -26.65 9.16
N LEU A 22 -12.59 -27.35 8.10
CA LEU A 22 -11.59 -26.85 7.14
C LEU A 22 -12.03 -25.56 6.43
N LEU A 23 -13.30 -25.48 6.03
CA LEU A 23 -13.85 -24.27 5.41
C LEU A 23 -13.84 -23.09 6.39
N THR A 24 -14.21 -23.31 7.66
CA THR A 24 -14.17 -22.26 8.68
C THR A 24 -12.75 -21.80 9.01
N ALA A 25 -11.78 -22.72 9.04
CA ALA A 25 -10.38 -22.39 9.28
C ALA A 25 -9.79 -21.54 8.14
N ARG A 26 -10.00 -21.95 6.88
CA ARG A 26 -9.59 -21.19 5.71
C ARG A 26 -10.24 -19.81 5.65
N TYR A 27 -11.52 -19.73 6.02
CA TYR A 27 -12.22 -18.45 6.08
C TYR A 27 -11.59 -17.51 7.12
N ARG A 28 -11.31 -18.00 8.33
CA ARG A 28 -10.66 -17.21 9.39
C ARG A 28 -9.26 -16.76 9.00
N GLU A 29 -8.47 -17.65 8.41
CA GLU A 29 -7.13 -17.34 7.92
C GLU A 29 -7.18 -16.23 6.86
N ASN A 30 -8.07 -16.34 5.88
CA ASN A 30 -8.27 -15.33 4.84
C ASN A 30 -8.66 -13.96 5.42
N ILE A 31 -9.57 -13.93 6.41
CA ILE A 31 -9.93 -12.69 7.10
C ILE A 31 -8.74 -12.11 7.87
N SER A 32 -7.94 -12.94 8.54
CA SER A 32 -6.74 -12.51 9.25
C SER A 32 -5.72 -11.88 8.31
N THR A 33 -5.40 -12.55 7.21
CA THR A 33 -4.46 -12.04 6.20
C THR A 33 -4.91 -10.69 5.63
N LYS A 34 -6.19 -10.56 5.27
CA LYS A 34 -6.75 -9.28 4.77
C LYS A 34 -6.68 -8.17 5.80
N LYS A 35 -6.94 -8.49 7.07
CA LYS A 35 -6.84 -7.55 8.18
C LYS A 35 -5.40 -7.08 8.37
N GLU A 36 -4.43 -7.98 8.34
CA GLU A 36 -3.01 -7.66 8.44
C GLU A 36 -2.53 -6.80 7.27
N GLN A 37 -2.88 -7.17 6.03
CA GLN A 37 -2.60 -6.37 4.84
C GLN A 37 -3.13 -4.94 4.97
N LEU A 38 -4.39 -4.80 5.40
CA LEU A 38 -4.98 -3.49 5.58
C LEU A 38 -4.28 -2.70 6.70
N GLN A 39 -4.11 -3.31 7.87
CA GLN A 39 -3.65 -2.64 9.09
C GLN A 39 -2.17 -2.23 9.00
N TYR A 40 -1.32 -3.13 8.52
CA TYR A 40 0.13 -2.93 8.56
C TYR A 40 0.69 -2.36 7.26
N PHE A 41 0.01 -2.57 6.12
CA PHE A 41 0.49 -2.11 4.82
C PHE A 41 -0.39 -1.00 4.23
N TYR A 42 -1.61 -1.33 3.80
CA TYR A 42 -2.39 -0.44 2.93
C TYR A 42 -2.94 0.81 3.62
N ALA A 43 -3.40 0.74 4.87
CA ALA A 43 -3.95 1.90 5.56
C ALA A 43 -2.87 2.96 5.89
N PRO A 44 -1.68 2.59 6.42
CA PRO A 44 -0.58 3.53 6.57
C PRO A 44 -0.10 4.13 5.23
N MET A 45 0.03 3.30 4.19
CA MET A 45 0.42 3.75 2.84
C MET A 45 -0.57 4.77 2.28
N GLU A 46 -1.87 4.50 2.42
CA GLU A 46 -2.93 5.41 2.00
C GLU A 46 -2.80 6.79 2.65
N ILE A 47 -2.43 6.89 3.93
CA ILE A 47 -2.25 8.17 4.60
C ILE A 47 -1.09 8.95 3.96
N LEU A 48 0.06 8.29 3.76
CA LEU A 48 1.27 8.91 3.22
C LEU A 48 1.05 9.39 1.79
N VAL A 49 0.49 8.54 0.93
CA VAL A 49 0.25 8.89 -0.48
C VAL A 49 -0.85 9.95 -0.64
N ARG A 50 -1.90 9.96 0.20
CA ARG A 50 -2.90 11.05 0.20
C ARG A 50 -2.30 12.39 0.58
N MET A 51 -1.39 12.39 1.55
CA MET A 51 -0.70 13.62 1.96
C MET A 51 0.20 14.14 0.83
N ASN A 52 0.91 13.24 0.15
CA ASN A 52 1.74 13.58 -1.01
C ASN A 52 0.91 14.09 -2.20
N ALA A 53 -0.25 13.49 -2.47
CA ALA A 53 -1.14 13.93 -3.54
C ALA A 53 -1.68 15.34 -3.27
N LYS A 54 -2.13 15.62 -2.05
CA LYS A 54 -2.58 16.95 -1.64
C LYS A 54 -1.48 18.00 -1.71
N SER A 55 -0.25 17.65 -1.32
CA SER A 55 0.86 18.58 -1.43
C SER A 55 1.32 18.77 -2.88
N TYR A 56 1.17 17.75 -3.74
CA TYR A 56 1.39 17.87 -5.18
C TYR A 56 0.42 18.84 -5.85
N GLU A 57 -0.88 18.73 -5.55
CA GLU A 57 -1.88 19.70 -6.02
C GLU A 57 -1.53 21.13 -5.60
N ARG A 58 -1.05 21.32 -4.37
CA ARG A 58 -0.59 22.63 -3.87
C ARG A 58 0.64 23.11 -4.63
N TYR A 59 1.63 22.24 -4.78
CA TYR A 59 2.90 22.53 -5.44
C TYR A 59 2.71 23.00 -6.89
N GLY A 60 1.75 22.40 -7.62
CA GLY A 60 1.45 22.73 -9.02
C GLY A 60 0.67 24.03 -9.25
N LYS A 61 0.23 24.76 -8.20
CA LYS A 61 -0.53 26.00 -8.37
C LYS A 61 0.35 27.13 -8.92
N GLN A 62 -0.22 27.94 -9.81
CA GLN A 62 0.48 29.06 -10.47
C GLN A 62 1.03 30.12 -9.49
N ASN A 63 0.41 30.26 -8.32
CA ASN A 63 0.76 31.27 -7.31
C ASN A 63 1.59 30.72 -6.14
N VAL A 64 2.12 29.49 -6.22
CA VAL A 64 2.96 28.94 -5.16
C VAL A 64 4.37 29.54 -5.20
N SER A 65 4.82 30.07 -4.06
CA SER A 65 6.14 30.68 -3.92
C SER A 65 7.26 29.62 -3.92
N GLU A 66 8.49 30.03 -4.21
CA GLU A 66 9.66 29.15 -4.07
C GLU A 66 9.83 28.64 -2.63
N HIS A 67 9.53 29.49 -1.64
CA HIS A 67 9.51 29.10 -0.23
C HIS A 67 8.49 27.98 0.03
N ASP A 68 7.28 28.07 -0.52
CA ASP A 68 6.25 27.03 -0.36
C ASP A 68 6.67 25.71 -1.03
N ARG A 69 7.31 25.79 -2.21
CA ARG A 69 7.87 24.62 -2.90
C ARG A 69 8.93 23.94 -2.04
N HIS A 70 9.87 24.72 -1.53
CA HIS A 70 10.91 24.20 -0.64
C HIS A 70 10.32 23.59 0.63
N TYR A 71 9.30 24.23 1.23
CA TYR A 71 8.62 23.70 2.40
C TYR A 71 7.97 22.35 2.11
N ILE A 72 7.26 22.22 0.99
CA ILE A 72 6.62 20.96 0.56
C ILE A 72 7.69 19.88 0.36
N GLU A 73 8.77 20.18 -0.35
CA GLU A 73 9.84 19.22 -0.61
C GLU A 73 10.48 18.74 0.70
N LYS A 74 10.90 19.68 1.56
CA LYS A 74 11.69 19.37 2.76
C LYS A 74 10.86 18.79 3.91
N TYR A 75 9.67 19.31 4.16
CA TYR A 75 8.90 18.99 5.36
C TYR A 75 7.71 18.06 5.10
N ILE A 76 7.36 17.80 3.84
CA ILE A 76 6.26 16.87 3.49
C ILE A 76 6.81 15.70 2.68
N TRP A 77 7.32 15.95 1.47
CA TRP A 77 7.69 14.86 0.57
C TRP A 77 8.91 14.08 1.04
N TYR A 78 9.99 14.74 1.45
CA TYR A 78 11.18 14.05 1.94
C TYR A 78 10.87 13.08 3.10
N PRO A 79 10.26 13.52 4.22
CA PRO A 79 9.94 12.61 5.31
C PRO A 79 8.91 11.54 4.90
N ASN A 80 7.91 11.88 4.10
CA ASN A 80 6.92 10.90 3.64
C ASN A 80 7.55 9.85 2.73
N HIS A 81 8.43 10.21 1.80
CA HIS A 81 9.14 9.28 0.92
C HIS A 81 10.05 8.34 1.69
N ILE A 82 10.81 8.85 2.67
CA ILE A 82 11.56 7.99 3.59
C ILE A 82 10.63 7.01 4.30
N LYS A 83 9.51 7.51 4.84
CA LYS A 83 8.58 6.65 5.58
C LYS A 83 7.89 5.61 4.72
N THR A 84 7.48 5.98 3.51
CA THR A 84 6.89 5.07 2.53
C THR A 84 7.88 3.98 2.15
N LYS A 85 9.14 4.33 1.87
CA LYS A 85 10.19 3.36 1.58
C LYS A 85 10.42 2.40 2.75
N GLU A 86 10.55 2.91 3.98
CA GLU A 86 10.66 2.07 5.19
C GLU A 86 9.49 1.11 5.32
N LEU A 87 8.27 1.58 5.05
CA LEU A 87 7.07 0.76 5.17
C LEU A 87 7.04 -0.35 4.12
N ILE A 88 7.31 -0.03 2.86
CA ILE A 88 7.40 -1.03 1.79
C ILE A 88 8.44 -2.11 2.17
N MET A 89 9.62 -1.70 2.62
CA MET A 89 10.70 -2.65 2.95
C MET A 89 10.39 -3.49 4.19
N SER A 90 9.76 -2.92 5.23
CA SER A 90 9.54 -3.60 6.51
C SER A 90 8.22 -4.38 6.58
N GLN A 91 7.19 -3.96 5.85
CA GLN A 91 5.83 -4.52 5.94
C GLN A 91 5.42 -5.35 4.72
N SER A 92 6.27 -5.45 3.69
CA SER A 92 5.99 -6.24 2.47
C SER A 92 5.66 -7.71 2.73
N HIS A 93 6.16 -8.28 3.82
CA HIS A 93 5.88 -9.66 4.23
C HIS A 93 4.39 -9.91 4.58
N HIS A 94 3.60 -8.87 4.82
CA HIS A 94 2.15 -9.01 4.98
C HIS A 94 1.42 -9.15 3.64
N LEU A 95 2.05 -8.79 2.53
CA LEU A 95 1.47 -8.93 1.20
C LEU A 95 1.61 -10.37 0.71
N THR A 96 0.57 -10.88 0.06
CA THR A 96 0.61 -12.22 -0.58
C THR A 96 1.61 -12.24 -1.74
N GLU A 97 1.68 -11.14 -2.48
CA GLU A 97 2.62 -10.89 -3.56
C GLU A 97 2.93 -9.39 -3.60
N MET A 98 4.07 -9.01 -4.15
CA MET A 98 4.41 -7.60 -4.34
C MET A 98 3.75 -7.09 -5.62
N PRO A 99 2.81 -6.13 -5.55
CA PRO A 99 2.20 -5.55 -6.75
C PRO A 99 3.21 -4.68 -7.50
N GLU A 100 3.17 -4.69 -8.83
CA GLU A 100 4.01 -3.84 -9.68
C GLU A 100 3.81 -2.34 -9.35
N GLU A 101 2.59 -1.92 -9.03
CA GLU A 101 2.30 -0.53 -8.67
C GLU A 101 3.04 -0.05 -7.41
N ILE A 102 3.39 -0.99 -6.50
CA ILE A 102 4.22 -0.69 -5.32
C ILE A 102 5.70 -0.59 -5.70
N LEU A 103 6.16 -1.41 -6.67
CA LEU A 103 7.52 -1.32 -7.21
C LEU A 103 7.73 -0.01 -7.98
N ASP A 104 6.77 0.39 -8.81
CA ASP A 104 6.75 1.67 -9.53
C ASP A 104 6.84 2.85 -8.55
N LEU A 105 6.09 2.78 -7.45
CA LEU A 105 6.13 3.78 -6.39
C LEU A 105 7.52 3.84 -5.73
N LEU A 106 8.11 2.68 -5.44
CA LEU A 106 9.43 2.59 -4.84
C LEU A 106 10.52 3.15 -5.78
N GLU A 107 10.43 2.88 -7.08
CA GLU A 107 11.32 3.45 -8.08
C GLU A 107 11.19 4.97 -8.12
N HIS A 108 9.96 5.50 -8.21
CA HIS A 108 9.70 6.94 -8.16
C HIS A 108 10.32 7.58 -6.91
N ILE A 109 10.12 6.98 -5.74
CA ILE A 109 10.67 7.45 -4.47
C ILE A 109 12.21 7.47 -4.50
N ASN A 110 12.84 6.42 -5.00
CA ASN A 110 14.30 6.34 -5.07
C ASN A 110 14.88 7.43 -5.99
N VAL A 111 14.26 7.64 -7.16
CA VAL A 111 14.65 8.73 -8.07
C VAL A 111 14.47 10.09 -7.41
N TRP A 112 13.33 10.32 -6.76
CA TRP A 112 13.04 11.58 -6.11
C TRP A 112 14.02 11.88 -4.96
N LEU A 113 14.30 10.90 -4.09
CA LEU A 113 15.22 11.06 -2.96
C LEU A 113 16.64 11.35 -3.45
N SER A 114 17.08 10.65 -4.50
CA SER A 114 18.39 10.91 -5.13
C SER A 114 18.51 12.34 -5.63
N GLU A 115 17.48 12.87 -6.28
CA GLU A 115 17.46 14.24 -6.78
C GLU A 115 17.40 15.28 -5.65
N TYR A 116 16.61 15.00 -4.61
CA TYR A 116 16.57 15.84 -3.42
C TYR A 116 17.95 15.97 -2.76
N GLU A 117 18.69 14.86 -2.62
CA GLU A 117 20.05 14.89 -2.08
C GLU A 117 21.01 15.72 -2.94
N LEU A 118 20.97 15.55 -4.26
CA LEU A 118 21.83 16.32 -5.18
C LEU A 118 21.57 17.83 -5.10
N ILE A 119 20.30 18.23 -4.99
CA ILE A 119 19.90 19.64 -4.97
C ILE A 119 20.14 20.26 -3.59
N HIS A 120 19.54 19.67 -2.55
CA HIS A 120 19.41 20.33 -1.24
C HIS A 120 20.48 19.93 -0.23
N VAL A 121 21.12 18.76 -0.39
CA VAL A 121 22.16 18.29 0.55
C VAL A 121 23.55 18.59 0.01
N LYS A 122 23.81 18.25 -1.26
CA LYS A 122 25.13 18.43 -1.88
C LYS A 122 25.30 19.77 -2.59
N GLY A 123 24.21 20.43 -2.98
CA GLY A 123 24.26 21.67 -3.75
C GLY A 123 24.84 21.50 -5.16
N GLU A 124 24.84 20.27 -5.68
CA GLU A 124 25.41 19.90 -6.98
C GLU A 124 24.47 20.27 -8.15
N LYS A 125 23.19 20.51 -7.85
CA LYS A 125 22.16 20.90 -8.81
C LYS A 125 21.33 22.06 -8.26
N LYS A 126 20.80 22.90 -9.15
CA LYS A 126 19.93 24.04 -8.81
C LYS A 126 18.50 23.80 -9.27
N GLY A 127 17.56 24.44 -8.57
CA GLY A 127 16.13 24.40 -8.87
C GLY A 127 15.35 23.54 -7.87
N ALA A 128 14.05 23.44 -8.10
CA ALA A 128 13.19 22.58 -7.30
C ALA A 128 13.35 21.12 -7.75
N VAL A 129 13.15 20.18 -6.82
CA VAL A 129 13.19 18.74 -7.12
C VAL A 129 12.05 18.36 -8.04
N PHE A 130 10.88 18.98 -7.88
CA PHE A 130 9.68 18.53 -8.57
C PHE A 130 9.32 19.31 -9.84
N ALA A 131 9.56 18.62 -10.96
CA ALA A 131 8.69 18.51 -12.14
C ALA A 131 9.03 17.17 -12.80
N GLY A 132 8.60 16.06 -12.20
CA GLY A 132 8.90 14.71 -12.68
C GLY A 132 10.38 14.49 -13.03
N PRO A 133 11.28 14.48 -12.03
CA PRO A 133 12.71 14.40 -12.28
C PRO A 133 13.04 13.27 -13.26
N LYS A 134 13.83 13.58 -14.30
CA LYS A 134 14.26 12.62 -15.33
C LYS A 134 13.11 11.91 -16.07
N GLY A 135 11.93 12.53 -16.17
CA GLY A 135 10.80 11.98 -16.92
C GLY A 135 9.88 11.05 -16.11
N PHE A 136 10.05 10.97 -14.79
CA PHE A 136 9.16 10.21 -13.91
C PHE A 136 8.00 11.09 -13.41
N PRO A 137 6.78 11.01 -13.98
CA PRO A 137 5.66 11.78 -13.49
C PRO A 137 5.30 11.40 -12.04
N TYR A 138 4.48 12.24 -11.40
CA TYR A 138 3.89 11.89 -10.10
C TYR A 138 3.13 10.54 -10.23
N PRO A 139 3.30 9.57 -9.31
CA PRO A 139 2.86 8.19 -9.48
C PRO A 139 1.36 8.01 -9.19
N THR A 140 0.50 8.65 -9.99
CA THR A 140 -0.96 8.62 -9.81
C THR A 140 -1.55 7.22 -9.89
N GLY A 141 -0.95 6.34 -10.69
CA GLY A 141 -1.34 4.93 -10.79
C GLY A 141 -1.17 4.18 -9.45
N SER A 142 0.00 4.31 -8.83
CA SER A 142 0.29 3.71 -7.53
C SER A 142 -0.61 4.23 -6.42
N ASP A 143 -0.86 5.55 -6.40
CA ASP A 143 -1.78 6.18 -5.46
C ASP A 143 -3.19 5.56 -5.60
N ALA A 144 -3.71 5.48 -6.82
CA ALA A 144 -5.02 4.91 -7.10
C ALA A 144 -5.12 3.43 -6.71
N PHE A 145 -4.08 2.65 -7.00
CA PHE A 145 -3.99 1.25 -6.61
C PHE A 145 -4.09 1.07 -5.08
N ILE A 146 -3.30 1.85 -4.32
CA ILE A 146 -3.31 1.81 -2.86
C ILE A 146 -4.69 2.17 -2.31
N TYR A 147 -5.31 3.24 -2.82
CA TYR A 147 -6.64 3.68 -2.38
C TYR A 147 -7.71 2.64 -2.64
N ASN A 148 -7.75 2.11 -3.87
CA ASN A 148 -8.74 1.13 -4.28
C ASN A 148 -8.59 -0.17 -3.49
N THR A 149 -7.34 -0.60 -3.25
CA THR A 149 -7.07 -1.80 -2.47
C THR A 149 -7.44 -1.63 -1.00
N ALA A 150 -7.06 -0.50 -0.37
CA ALA A 150 -7.45 -0.21 1.00
C ALA A 150 -8.98 -0.14 1.17
N ALA A 151 -9.68 0.52 0.25
CA ALA A 151 -11.14 0.61 0.25
C ALA A 151 -11.81 -0.77 0.05
N ARG A 152 -11.28 -1.58 -0.88
CA ARG A 152 -11.75 -2.96 -1.12
C ARG A 152 -11.58 -3.82 0.14
N LEU A 153 -10.40 -3.83 0.76
CA LEU A 153 -10.13 -4.60 1.97
C LEU A 153 -11.08 -4.20 3.12
N ARG A 154 -11.29 -2.89 3.35
CA ARG A 154 -12.28 -2.41 4.35
C ARG A 154 -13.68 -2.92 4.06
N LYS A 155 -14.12 -2.87 2.80
CA LYS A 155 -15.45 -3.34 2.38
C LYS A 155 -15.61 -4.84 2.58
N GLU A 156 -14.59 -5.63 2.29
CA GLU A 156 -14.60 -7.08 2.49
C GLU A 156 -14.61 -7.46 3.96
N LEU A 157 -13.82 -6.79 4.79
CA LEU A 157 -13.76 -7.02 6.24
C LEU A 157 -15.04 -6.60 6.98
N ASN A 158 -15.76 -5.59 6.47
CA ASN A 158 -17.04 -5.15 7.05
C ASN A 158 -18.25 -5.99 6.58
N ARG A 159 -18.06 -6.90 5.62
CA ARG A 159 -19.12 -7.77 5.07
C ARG A 159 -19.09 -9.20 5.63
N GLY A 160 -18.01 -9.57 6.31
CA GLY A 160 -17.90 -10.82 7.07
C GLY A 160 -18.34 -10.60 8.51
#